data_AF-E3LYR0-F1
#
_entry.id   AF-E3LYR0-F1
#
_cell.length_a   1.000
_cell.length_b   1.000
_cell.length_c   1.000
_cell.angle_alpha   90.00
_cell.angle_beta   90.00
_cell.angle_gamma   90.00
#
_symmetry.space_group_name_H-M   'P 1'
#
loop_
_entity.id
_entity.type
_entity.pdbx_description
1 polymer ?
#
loop_
_entity_poly.entity_id
_entity_poly.type
_entity_poly.pdbx_seq_one_letter_code
_entity_poly.pdbx_strand_id
1 'polypeptide(L)'
;MAHAPLTLSNIGINEKYIDLAYEWHYFNPPAIYIWKGSRYWKLDEKMDHRRVDERYPKPIDLNWGRVPKGVNSAFTYQKEIHFIRRDQVYRMNSSRSVFDVADGYPQPFSSFFAFCPRNEKLTLNSSHYSKNYFSAVVLLTITILTFYF
;
A
#
# COMPACT_ATOMS: atom_id res chain seq x y z
N MET A 1 -30.41 -14.71 -7.43
CA MET A 1 -28.94 -14.83 -7.40
C MET A 1 -28.36 -13.70 -8.24
N ALA A 2 -27.62 -12.76 -7.65
CA ALA A 2 -27.03 -11.66 -8.40
C ALA A 2 -25.67 -12.10 -8.97
N HIS A 3 -25.61 -12.27 -10.30
CA HIS A 3 -24.42 -12.67 -11.06
C HIS A 3 -23.70 -11.44 -11.65
N ALA A 4 -23.32 -10.48 -10.81
CA ALA A 4 -22.51 -9.31 -11.18
C ALA A 4 -21.55 -8.95 -10.04
N PRO A 5 -20.38 -8.33 -10.31
CA PRO A 5 -19.49 -7.87 -9.25
C PRO A 5 -20.23 -6.88 -8.33
N LEU A 6 -20.21 -7.15 -7.03
CA LEU A 6 -20.81 -6.26 -6.03
C LEU A 6 -20.03 -4.95 -5.96
N THR A 7 -20.77 -3.83 -5.84
CA THR A 7 -20.14 -2.53 -5.55
C THR A 7 -19.78 -2.42 -4.07
N LEU A 8 -18.88 -1.48 -3.74
CA LEU A 8 -18.54 -1.15 -2.35
C LEU A 8 -19.80 -0.76 -1.54
N SER A 9 -20.72 0.01 -2.14
CA SER A 9 -21.98 0.36 -1.48
C SER A 9 -22.86 -0.85 -1.18
N ASN A 10 -22.85 -1.88 -2.04
CA ASN A 10 -23.65 -3.10 -1.79
C ASN A 10 -23.14 -3.91 -0.61
N ILE A 11 -21.84 -3.80 -0.28
CA ILE A 11 -21.25 -4.43 0.90
C ILE A 11 -21.24 -3.50 2.13
N GLY A 12 -21.81 -2.29 2.05
CA GLY A 12 -21.93 -1.36 3.17
C GLY A 12 -20.80 -0.32 3.28
N ILE A 13 -20.02 -0.13 2.22
CA ILE A 13 -18.95 0.88 2.17
C ILE A 13 -19.37 2.01 1.23
N ASN A 14 -19.67 3.18 1.79
CA ASN A 14 -20.02 4.39 1.02
C ASN A 14 -18.78 5.17 0.59
N GLU A 15 -17.83 4.49 -0.05
CA GLU A 15 -16.61 5.08 -0.60
C GLU A 15 -16.50 4.72 -2.08
N LYS A 16 -15.97 5.64 -2.89
CA LYS A 16 -15.78 5.38 -4.33
C LYS A 16 -14.57 4.48 -4.60
N TYR A 17 -13.56 4.55 -3.75
CA TYR A 17 -12.31 3.79 -3.86
C TYR A 17 -11.77 3.49 -2.46
N ILE A 18 -10.99 2.42 -2.37
CA ILE A 18 -10.32 1.97 -1.15
C ILE A 18 -8.81 2.13 -1.32
N ASP A 19 -8.08 2.25 -0.21
CA ASP A 19 -6.63 2.42 -0.25
C ASP A 19 -5.91 1.08 -0.07
N LEU A 20 -6.53 0.13 0.65
CA LEU A 20 -5.94 -1.15 1.00
C LEU A 20 -7.04 -2.17 1.36
N ALA A 21 -6.84 -3.43 0.98
CA ALA A 21 -7.61 -4.56 1.48
C ALA A 21 -6.70 -5.78 1.68
N TYR A 22 -6.93 -6.54 2.74
CA TYR A 22 -6.16 -7.75 3.05
C TYR A 22 -6.95 -8.70 3.93
N GLU A 23 -6.57 -9.97 3.88
CA GLU A 23 -7.02 -11.00 4.80
C GLU A 23 -6.01 -11.13 5.95
N TRP A 24 -6.50 -11.19 7.19
CA TRP A 24 -5.68 -11.32 8.38
C TRP A 24 -6.03 -12.59 9.16
N HIS A 25 -5.02 -13.43 9.36
CA HIS A 25 -5.11 -14.78 9.92
C HIS A 25 -4.96 -14.82 11.45
N TYR A 26 -5.24 -13.69 12.13
CA TYR A 26 -5.24 -13.64 13.59
C TYR A 26 -6.44 -14.40 14.19
N PHE A 27 -7.59 -14.30 13.54
CA PHE A 27 -8.79 -15.06 13.90
C PHE A 27 -8.86 -16.35 13.08
N ASN A 28 -9.62 -17.34 13.59
CA ASN A 28 -9.99 -18.53 12.85
C ASN A 28 -11.54 -18.66 12.84
N PRO A 29 -12.22 -18.50 11.68
CA PRO A 29 -11.66 -18.23 10.35
C PRO A 29 -10.96 -16.86 10.28
N PRO A 30 -10.09 -16.63 9.26
CA PRO A 30 -9.45 -15.34 9.04
C PRO A 30 -10.48 -14.22 8.89
N ALA A 31 -10.04 -12.97 8.85
CA ALA A 31 -10.95 -11.85 8.63
C ALA A 31 -10.40 -10.91 7.55
N ILE A 32 -11.29 -10.45 6.68
CA ILE A 32 -10.97 -9.46 5.65
C ILE A 32 -11.16 -8.05 6.21
N TYR A 33 -10.14 -7.21 6.03
CA TYR A 33 -10.15 -5.80 6.40
C TYR A 33 -9.95 -4.91 5.17
N ILE A 34 -10.66 -3.79 5.14
CA ILE A 34 -10.64 -2.82 4.03
C ILE A 34 -10.39 -1.44 4.63
N TRP A 35 -9.47 -0.65 4.08
CA TRP A 35 -9.07 0.65 4.62
C TRP A 35 -9.36 1.78 3.63
N LYS A 36 -9.72 2.93 4.19
CA LYS A 36 -9.84 4.20 3.46
C LYS A 36 -9.50 5.37 4.38
N GLY A 37 -8.51 6.17 3.99
CA GLY A 37 -8.05 7.32 4.76
C GLY A 37 -7.58 6.90 6.16
N SER A 38 -8.28 7.37 7.19
CA SER A 38 -7.99 7.03 8.60
C SER A 38 -8.93 5.97 9.18
N ARG A 39 -9.73 5.31 8.34
CA ARG A 39 -10.79 4.39 8.75
C ARG A 39 -10.61 3.02 8.13
N TYR A 40 -11.20 2.03 8.78
CA TYR A 40 -11.26 0.67 8.27
C TYR A 40 -12.60 0.00 8.53
N TRP A 41 -12.90 -0.99 7.70
CA TRP A 41 -14.05 -1.86 7.74
C TRP A 41 -13.58 -3.30 7.92
N LYS A 42 -14.38 -4.11 8.61
CA LYS A 42 -14.21 -5.57 8.69
C LYS A 42 -15.38 -6.23 7.96
N LEU A 43 -15.07 -7.15 7.06
CA LEU A 43 -16.10 -7.95 6.40
C LEU A 43 -16.65 -8.99 7.39
N ASP A 44 -17.97 -9.12 7.45
CA ASP A 44 -18.64 -10.19 8.18
C ASP A 44 -18.67 -11.45 7.31
N GLU A 45 -17.88 -12.43 7.71
CA GLU A 45 -17.80 -13.73 7.03
C GLU A 45 -18.95 -14.68 7.41
N LYS A 46 -19.68 -14.38 8.49
CA LYS A 46 -20.79 -15.23 8.97
C LYS A 46 -22.11 -14.92 8.28
N MET A 47 -22.24 -13.75 7.65
CA MET A 47 -23.45 -13.37 6.92
C MET A 47 -23.36 -13.82 5.46
N ASP A 48 -24.44 -14.42 4.96
CA ASP A 48 -24.65 -14.96 3.60
C ASP A 48 -24.31 -14.00 2.43
N HIS A 49 -23.95 -12.76 2.72
CA HIS A 49 -23.86 -11.66 1.75
C HIS A 49 -22.48 -10.98 1.73
N ARG A 50 -21.50 -11.44 2.54
CA ARG A 50 -20.17 -10.80 2.65
C ARG A 50 -20.28 -9.28 2.82
N ARG A 51 -21.12 -8.83 3.76
CA ARG A 51 -21.32 -7.40 4.07
C ARG A 51 -20.38 -6.97 5.17
N VAL A 52 -20.15 -5.68 5.30
CA VAL A 52 -19.42 -5.15 6.46
C VAL A 52 -20.25 -5.33 7.73
N ASP A 53 -19.57 -5.77 8.79
CA ASP A 53 -20.08 -5.72 10.17
C ASP A 53 -20.51 -4.29 10.54
N GLU A 54 -21.72 -4.15 11.06
CA GLU A 54 -22.40 -2.87 11.35
C GLU A 54 -21.65 -1.99 12.36
N ARG A 55 -20.71 -2.56 13.12
CA ARG A 55 -19.90 -1.84 14.11
C ARG A 55 -18.72 -1.07 13.49
N TYR A 56 -18.64 -1.04 12.16
CA TYR A 56 -17.60 -0.38 11.37
C TYR A 56 -18.21 0.73 10.48
N PRO A 57 -17.44 1.75 10.07
CA PRO A 57 -15.99 1.87 10.19
C PRO A 57 -15.47 2.20 11.59
N LYS A 58 -14.20 1.89 11.83
CA LYS A 58 -13.46 2.32 13.03
C LYS A 58 -12.17 3.05 12.65
N PRO A 59 -11.58 3.86 13.55
CA PRO A 59 -10.27 4.48 13.31
C PRO A 59 -9.16 3.42 13.23
N ILE A 60 -8.27 3.51 12.24
CA ILE A 60 -7.15 2.55 12.07
C ILE A 60 -6.30 2.46 13.34
N ASP A 61 -6.00 3.59 13.96
CA ASP A 61 -5.13 3.67 15.15
C ASP A 61 -5.71 2.93 16.38
N LEU A 62 -6.99 2.53 16.35
CA LEU A 62 -7.60 1.69 17.39
C LEU A 62 -7.00 0.28 17.41
N ASN A 63 -6.68 -0.27 16.23
CA ASN A 63 -6.27 -1.66 16.05
C ASN A 63 -4.87 -1.82 15.44
N TRP A 64 -4.33 -0.82 14.75
CA TRP A 64 -3.00 -0.90 14.14
C TRP A 64 -2.10 0.21 14.65
N GLY A 65 -1.62 0.02 15.87
CA GLY A 65 -0.76 0.99 16.54
C GLY A 65 0.57 1.18 15.81
N ARG A 66 1.02 2.44 15.71
CA ARG A 66 2.30 2.84 15.10
C ARG A 66 2.45 2.53 13.59
N VAL A 67 1.39 2.07 12.91
CA VAL A 67 1.39 1.95 11.45
C VAL A 67 1.32 3.37 10.86
N PRO A 68 2.23 3.75 9.95
CA PRO A 68 2.21 5.09 9.39
C PRO A 68 0.99 5.29 8.47
N LYS A 69 0.51 6.53 8.40
CA LYS A 69 -0.51 6.91 7.42
C LYS A 69 0.00 6.72 5.99
N GLY A 70 -0.89 6.28 5.10
CA GLY A 70 -0.60 6.11 3.67
C GLY A 70 0.22 4.87 3.33
N VAL A 71 0.08 3.80 4.13
CA VAL A 71 0.45 2.46 3.66
C VAL A 71 -0.41 2.10 2.44
N ASN A 72 0.19 1.44 1.45
CA ASN A 72 -0.44 1.18 0.16
C ASN A 72 -0.59 -0.31 -0.15
N SER A 73 -0.02 -1.19 0.67
CA SER A 73 -0.07 -2.63 0.49
C SER A 73 0.10 -3.32 1.83
N ALA A 74 -0.47 -4.51 1.94
CA ALA A 74 -0.28 -5.39 3.09
C ALA A 74 -0.22 -6.85 2.63
N PHE A 75 0.58 -7.64 3.32
CA PHE A 75 0.70 -9.07 3.04
C PHE A 75 1.00 -9.83 4.33
N THR A 76 0.67 -11.11 4.35
CA THR A 76 0.96 -12.00 5.47
C THR A 76 2.24 -12.78 5.18
N TYR A 77 3.17 -12.79 6.14
CA TYR A 77 4.38 -13.59 6.10
C TYR A 77 4.69 -14.11 7.51
N GLN A 78 5.04 -15.40 7.62
CA GLN A 78 5.31 -16.05 8.91
C GLN A 78 4.22 -15.79 9.97
N LYS A 79 2.94 -15.87 9.57
CA LYS A 79 1.74 -15.64 10.40
C LYS A 79 1.54 -14.19 10.90
N GLU A 80 2.38 -13.26 10.48
CA GLU A 80 2.24 -11.84 10.84
C GLU A 80 1.87 -11.02 9.61
N ILE A 81 1.05 -9.99 9.84
CA ILE A 81 0.73 -9.03 8.80
C ILE A 81 1.81 -7.96 8.70
N HIS A 82 2.17 -7.62 7.46
CA HIS A 82 3.18 -6.65 7.11
C HIS A 82 2.54 -5.55 6.26
N PHE A 83 2.74 -4.30 6.64
CA PHE A 83 2.33 -3.14 5.84
C PHE A 83 3.51 -2.55 5.09
N ILE A 84 3.26 -2.07 3.88
CA ILE A 84 4.27 -1.42 3.04
C ILE A 84 3.94 0.05 2.92
N ARG A 85 4.97 0.88 3.09
CA ARG A 85 4.95 2.30 2.76
C ARG A 85 6.26 2.68 2.10
N ARG A 86 6.21 3.08 0.83
CA ARG A 86 7.41 3.34 0.00
C ARG A 86 8.33 2.11 -0.01
N ASP A 87 9.58 2.26 0.40
CA ASP A 87 10.64 1.26 0.47
C ASP A 87 10.75 0.63 1.87
N GLN A 88 9.73 0.77 2.71
CA GLN A 88 9.74 0.29 4.10
C GLN A 88 8.61 -0.72 4.35
N VAL A 89 8.94 -1.74 5.13
CA VAL A 89 8.00 -2.74 5.65
C VAL A 89 7.82 -2.54 7.14
N TYR A 90 6.58 -2.67 7.60
CA TYR A 90 6.17 -2.55 8.99
C TYR A 90 5.49 -3.87 9.36
N ARG A 91 6.18 -4.73 10.12
CA ARG A 91 5.61 -5.98 10.64
C ARG A 91 4.77 -5.67 11.87
N MET A 92 3.57 -6.20 11.93
CA MET A 92 2.77 -6.16 13.16
C MET A 92 3.23 -7.23 14.15
N ASN A 93 3.05 -6.95 15.43
CA ASN A 93 3.18 -7.94 16.49
C ASN A 93 1.77 -8.39 16.92
N SER A 94 1.29 -9.49 16.33
CA SER A 94 -0.03 -10.03 16.67
C SER A 94 -0.06 -10.79 18.00
N SER A 95 1.09 -10.92 18.68
CA SER A 95 1.22 -11.67 19.95
C SER A 95 1.00 -10.81 21.20
N ARG A 96 0.87 -9.48 21.05
CA ARG A 96 0.66 -8.53 22.16
C ARG A 96 -0.80 -8.11 22.27
N SER A 97 -1.19 -7.66 23.47
CA SER A 97 -2.53 -7.12 23.73
C SER A 97 -2.83 -5.83 22.94
N VAL A 98 -1.78 -5.12 22.54
CA VAL A 98 -1.84 -4.01 21.60
C VAL A 98 -1.17 -4.47 20.32
N PHE A 99 -1.95 -4.59 19.23
CA PHE A 99 -1.40 -4.88 17.91
C PHE A 99 -0.67 -3.64 17.39
N ASP A 100 0.62 -3.56 17.67
CA ASP A 100 1.48 -2.50 17.20
C ASP A 100 2.59 -3.02 16.28
N VAL A 101 3.27 -2.10 15.61
CA VAL A 101 4.46 -2.43 14.81
C VAL A 101 5.51 -3.07 15.72
N ALA A 102 6.03 -4.23 15.35
CA ALA A 102 7.02 -4.97 16.12
C ALA A 102 8.32 -4.17 16.31
N ASP A 103 9.04 -4.45 17.39
CA ASP A 103 10.35 -3.84 17.63
C ASP A 103 11.33 -4.20 16.51
N GLY A 104 12.20 -3.27 16.17
CA GLY A 104 13.11 -3.40 15.02
C GLY A 104 12.46 -3.13 13.67
N TYR A 105 11.19 -2.69 13.60
CA TYR A 105 10.55 -2.20 12.36
C TYR A 105 10.32 -0.68 12.41
N PRO A 106 10.29 0.01 11.25
CA PRO A 106 10.33 -0.54 9.90
C PRO A 106 11.70 -1.07 9.46
N GLN A 107 11.67 -1.99 8.51
CA GLN A 107 12.85 -2.51 7.81
C GLN A 107 12.77 -2.13 6.32
N PRO A 108 13.91 -2.00 5.61
CA PRO A 108 13.90 -1.83 4.16
C PRO A 108 13.15 -2.98 3.49
N PHE A 109 12.26 -2.69 2.53
CA PHE A 109 11.53 -3.72 1.78
C PHE A 109 12.47 -4.66 1.03
N SER A 110 13.64 -4.16 0.60
CA SER A 110 14.73 -4.95 0.01
C SER A 110 15.21 -6.10 0.90
N SER A 111 15.10 -5.98 2.23
CA SER A 111 15.50 -7.03 3.17
C SER A 111 14.65 -8.31 3.02
N PHE A 112 13.40 -8.22 2.55
CA PHE A 112 12.57 -9.38 2.23
C PHE A 112 13.05 -10.15 1.00
N PHE A 113 13.80 -9.50 0.11
CA PHE A 113 14.33 -10.09 -1.12
C PHE A 113 15.77 -10.58 -0.99
N ALA A 114 16.37 -10.52 0.21
CA ALA A 114 17.73 -10.99 0.46
C ALA A 114 17.94 -12.49 0.17
N PHE A 115 16.89 -13.23 -0.13
CA PHE A 115 16.92 -14.64 -0.56
C PHE A 115 17.09 -14.85 -2.06
N CYS A 116 17.31 -13.82 -2.89
CA CYS A 116 17.68 -14.02 -4.30
C CYS A 116 19.17 -14.44 -4.40
N PRO A 117 19.50 -15.73 -4.67
CA PRO A 117 20.88 -16.20 -4.74
C PRO A 117 21.61 -15.70 -6.00
N ARG A 118 20.84 -15.14 -6.95
CA ARG A 118 21.34 -14.42 -8.11
C ARG A 118 20.67 -13.06 -8.09
N ASN A 119 21.47 -12.03 -7.80
CA ASN A 119 21.22 -10.70 -8.29
C ASN A 119 21.20 -10.79 -9.82
N GLU A 120 20.09 -11.23 -10.42
CA GLU A 120 19.76 -10.72 -11.74
C GLU A 120 19.62 -9.24 -11.52
N LYS A 121 20.67 -8.51 -11.92
CA LYS A 121 20.62 -7.08 -12.13
C LYS A 121 19.33 -6.87 -12.91
N LEU A 122 18.30 -6.32 -12.27
CA LEU A 122 17.19 -5.74 -13.00
C LEU A 122 17.84 -4.63 -13.82
N THR A 123 18.26 -4.96 -15.03
CA THR A 123 18.53 -3.98 -16.06
C THR A 123 17.18 -3.39 -16.36
N LEU A 124 16.80 -2.40 -15.56
CA LEU A 124 15.90 -1.38 -16.03
C LEU A 124 16.63 -0.77 -17.23
N ASN A 125 16.40 -1.34 -18.40
CA ASN A 125 16.59 -0.63 -19.65
C ASN A 125 15.60 0.53 -19.58
N SER A 126 16.00 1.59 -18.88
CA SER A 126 15.42 2.91 -19.05
C SER A 126 15.88 3.42 -20.41
N SER A 127 15.50 2.74 -21.48
CA SER A 127 15.54 3.28 -22.83
C SER A 127 14.45 4.34 -23.05
N HIS A 128 13.72 4.74 -22.00
CA HIS A 128 12.75 5.82 -22.06
C HIS A 128 12.75 6.72 -20.81
N TYR A 129 13.95 7.04 -20.28
CA TYR A 129 14.12 8.24 -19.46
C TYR A 129 15.14 9.13 -20.17
N SER A 130 14.64 10.00 -21.05
CA SER A 130 15.46 11.00 -21.75
C SER A 130 16.06 11.96 -20.72
N LYS A 131 17.32 11.73 -20.36
CA LYS A 131 18.15 12.77 -19.75
C LYS A 131 18.47 13.80 -20.83
N ASN A 132 18.17 15.06 -20.52
CA ASN A 132 18.83 16.26 -21.00
C ASN A 132 18.51 16.72 -22.43
N TYR A 133 17.51 17.60 -22.56
CA TYR A 133 17.66 18.80 -23.40
C TYR A 133 17.93 19.98 -22.48
N PHE A 134 19.17 20.10 -22.03
CA PHE A 134 19.74 21.37 -21.58
C PHE A 134 21.05 21.54 -22.36
N SER A 135 21.17 22.65 -23.11
CA SER A 135 22.23 22.96 -24.09
C SER A 135 22.07 22.20 -25.42
N ALA A 136 21.56 22.78 -26.51
CA ALA A 136 22.31 23.74 -27.33
C ALA A 136 21.44 24.74 -28.12
N VAL A 137 20.14 24.86 -27.83
CA VAL A 137 19.24 25.80 -28.56
C VAL A 137 19.29 27.23 -28.00
N VAL A 138 19.80 27.42 -26.77
CA VAL A 138 19.89 28.75 -26.14
C VAL A 138 21.14 29.54 -26.58
N LEU A 139 22.13 28.91 -27.23
CA LEU A 139 23.34 29.60 -27.70
C LEU A 139 23.27 30.08 -29.16
N LEU A 140 22.29 29.63 -29.95
CA LEU A 140 22.11 30.08 -31.34
C LEU A 140 21.17 31.28 -31.49
N THR A 141 20.41 31.64 -30.46
CA THR A 141 19.57 32.85 -30.47
C THR A 141 20.32 34.08 -29.97
N ILE A 142 21.41 33.91 -29.20
CA ILE A 142 22.17 35.04 -28.62
C ILE A 142 23.18 35.64 -29.61
N THR A 143 23.63 34.92 -30.63
CA THR A 143 24.50 35.49 -31.68
C THR A 143 23.73 36.27 -32.75
N ILE A 144 22.42 36.07 -32.88
CA ILE A 144 21.59 36.78 -33.86
C ILE A 144 21.11 38.15 -33.31
N LEU A 145 21.09 38.33 -31.99
CA LEU A 145 20.64 39.59 -31.36
C LEU A 145 21.74 40.63 -31.10
N THR A 146 23.01 40.34 -31.40
CA THR A 146 24.11 41.33 -31.32
C THR A 146 24.56 41.87 -32.68
N PHE A 147 23.87 41.51 -33.77
CA PHE A 147 24.11 42.07 -35.11
C PHE A 147 22.95 42.91 -35.66
N TYR A 148 21.92 43.14 -34.85
CA TYR A 148 20.85 44.10 -35.14
C TYR A 148 20.61 45.01 -33.93
N PHE A 149 21.61 45.82 -33.59
CA PHE A 149 21.49 47.15 -33.00
C PHE A 149 22.82 47.88 -33.17
#